data_AF-A7Y992-F1
#
_entry.id   AF-A7Y992-F1
#
_cell.length_a   1.000
_cell.length_b   1.000
_cell.length_c   1.000
_cell.angle_alpha   90.00
_cell.angle_beta   90.00
_cell.angle_gamma   90.00
#
_symmetry.space_group_name_H-M   'P 1'
#
loop_
_entity.id
_entity.type
_entity.pdbx_description
1 polymer ?
#
loop_
_entity_poly.entity_id
_entity_poly.type
_entity_poly.pdbx_seq_one_letter_code
_entity_poly.pdbx_strand_id
1 'polypeptide(L)'
;ILHLNDLNPLPPNLETLSLGGRLAQADLLLGAATADGQNHPLCSVLLYWSQQEEDPLESLSRWSNLTKLVLTRAYVGVQLVFLQGWFPSLKELSLRDMPHLTQLNIHQGTMTSLQ
;
A
#
# COMPACT_ATOMS: atom_id res chain seq x y z
N ILE A 1 -4.29 17.77 5.41
CA ILE A 1 -3.44 16.56 5.58
C ILE A 1 -4.27 15.60 6.41
N LEU A 2 -4.42 14.34 5.98
CA LEU A 2 -5.20 13.31 6.66
C LEU A 2 -4.30 12.60 7.67
N HIS A 3 -4.78 12.51 8.92
CA HIS A 3 -4.13 11.75 9.98
C HIS A 3 -4.88 10.42 10.15
N LEU A 4 -4.17 9.30 10.08
CA LEU A 4 -4.76 7.96 10.18
C LEU A 4 -4.71 7.39 11.60
N ASN A 5 -4.26 8.18 12.59
CA ASN A 5 -4.08 7.73 13.98
C ASN A 5 -5.40 7.24 14.61
N ASP A 6 -6.51 7.86 14.27
CA ASP A 6 -7.85 7.50 14.77
C ASP A 6 -8.40 6.21 14.12
N LEU A 7 -7.74 5.72 13.05
CA LEU A 7 -8.09 4.49 12.34
C LEU A 7 -7.23 3.30 12.78
N ASN A 8 -6.50 3.42 13.90
CA ASN A 8 -5.72 2.33 14.46
C ASN A 8 -6.37 1.79 15.76
N PRO A 9 -6.85 0.53 15.79
CA PRO A 9 -6.84 -0.44 14.70
C PRO A 9 -7.91 -0.14 13.63
N LEU A 10 -7.68 -0.64 12.41
CA LEU A 10 -8.68 -0.52 11.34
C LEU A 10 -9.96 -1.29 11.73
N PRO A 11 -11.14 -0.88 11.21
CA PRO A 11 -12.38 -1.60 11.45
C PRO A 11 -12.23 -3.08 11.03
N PRO A 12 -12.66 -4.04 11.87
CA PRO A 12 -12.31 -5.46 11.71
C PRO A 12 -12.85 -6.11 10.43
N ASN A 13 -13.88 -5.53 9.81
CA ASN A 13 -14.50 -6.03 8.58
C ASN A 13 -14.16 -5.14 7.35
N LEU A 14 -13.15 -4.28 7.45
CA LEU A 14 -12.79 -3.38 6.35
C LEU A 14 -12.02 -4.16 5.26
N GLU A 15 -12.68 -4.42 4.15
CA GLU A 15 -12.09 -5.10 2.98
C GLU A 15 -11.42 -4.13 2.01
N THR A 16 -11.95 -2.91 1.89
CA THR A 16 -11.46 -1.88 0.96
C THR A 16 -11.17 -0.59 1.70
N LEU A 17 -9.95 -0.09 1.56
CA LEU A 17 -9.52 1.21 2.05
C LEU A 17 -9.25 2.14 0.87
N SER A 18 -10.07 3.17 0.72
CA SER A 18 -9.91 4.21 -0.31
C SER A 18 -9.69 5.56 0.36
N LEU A 19 -8.50 6.13 0.16
CA LEU A 19 -8.09 7.39 0.78
C LEU A 19 -7.73 8.41 -0.29
N GLY A 20 -8.33 9.59 -0.19
CA GLY A 20 -8.05 10.73 -1.06
C GLY A 20 -7.46 11.91 -0.30
N GLY A 21 -6.42 12.52 -0.87
CA GLY A 21 -5.74 13.68 -0.32
C GLY A 21 -4.41 13.34 0.35
N ARG A 22 -3.68 14.39 0.77
CA ARG A 22 -2.32 14.28 1.34
C ARG A 22 -2.37 13.57 2.69
N LEU A 23 -1.69 12.43 2.82
CA LEU A 23 -1.56 11.69 4.07
C LEU A 23 -0.35 12.21 4.86
N ALA A 24 -0.46 12.27 6.19
CA ALA A 24 0.65 12.69 7.03
C ALA A 24 1.84 11.72 6.95
N GLN A 25 1.57 10.42 6.93
CA GLN A 25 2.53 9.32 7.00
C GLN A 25 1.83 7.99 6.60
N ALA A 26 2.32 7.29 5.58
CA ALA A 26 1.76 6.02 5.08
C ALA A 26 2.17 4.79 5.91
N ASP A 27 3.26 4.94 6.66
CA ASP A 27 3.73 4.11 7.76
C ASP A 27 2.69 3.94 8.88
N LEU A 28 1.65 4.77 8.96
CA LEU A 28 0.55 4.51 9.90
C LEU A 28 -0.30 3.28 9.53
N LEU A 29 -0.29 2.85 8.26
CA LEU A 29 -0.92 1.58 7.87
C LEU A 29 -0.16 0.37 8.44
N LEU A 30 1.07 0.55 8.95
CA LEU A 30 1.84 -0.48 9.65
C LEU A 30 1.17 -0.91 10.95
N GLY A 31 0.67 0.06 11.73
CA GLY A 31 0.08 -0.19 13.04
C GLY A 31 -1.25 -0.92 12.96
N ALA A 32 -1.96 -0.78 11.85
CA ALA A 32 -3.23 -1.44 11.61
C ALA A 32 -3.10 -2.89 11.11
N ALA A 33 -1.95 -3.26 10.52
CA ALA A 33 -1.67 -4.64 10.17
C ALA A 33 -1.39 -5.40 11.47
N THR A 34 -2.36 -6.22 11.89
CA THR A 34 -2.41 -6.90 13.18
C THR A 34 -1.14 -7.70 13.46
N ALA A 35 -0.44 -7.35 14.55
CA ALA A 35 0.77 -8.03 15.04
C ALA A 35 0.51 -9.47 15.51
N ASP A 36 -0.76 -9.88 15.67
CA ASP A 36 -1.15 -11.08 16.42
C ASP A 36 -1.55 -12.28 15.53
N GLY A 37 -1.03 -12.36 14.31
CA GLY A 37 -1.25 -13.52 13.42
C GLY A 37 -2.68 -13.68 12.89
N GLN A 38 -3.58 -12.75 13.21
CA GLN A 38 -4.87 -12.62 12.53
C GLN A 38 -4.66 -11.84 11.24
N ASN A 39 -5.09 -12.42 10.13
CA ASN A 39 -5.07 -11.74 8.84
C ASN A 39 -6.29 -10.84 8.74
N HIS A 40 -6.09 -9.52 8.76
CA HIS A 40 -7.16 -8.56 8.50
C HIS A 40 -7.78 -8.83 7.10
N PRO A 41 -9.10 -8.70 6.92
CA PRO A 41 -9.75 -8.94 5.62
C PRO A 41 -9.44 -7.87 4.56
N LEU A 42 -8.52 -6.93 4.82
CA LEU A 42 -8.21 -5.85 3.90
C LEU A 42 -7.57 -6.44 2.64
N CYS A 43 -8.27 -6.30 1.52
CA CYS A 43 -7.88 -6.90 0.25
C CYS A 43 -7.69 -5.86 -0.86
N SER A 44 -8.17 -4.63 -0.67
CA SER A 44 -8.05 -3.54 -1.65
C SER A 44 -7.60 -2.24 -0.98
N VAL A 45 -6.53 -1.64 -1.51
CA VAL A 45 -6.04 -0.32 -1.08
C VAL A 45 -5.94 0.61 -2.28
N LEU A 46 -6.57 1.78 -2.17
CA LEU A 46 -6.58 2.81 -3.19
C LEU A 46 -6.15 4.14 -2.57
N LEU A 47 -4.98 4.63 -2.95
CA LEU A 47 -4.42 5.90 -2.48
C LEU A 47 -4.43 6.92 -3.62
N TYR A 48 -5.09 8.05 -3.39
CA TYR A 48 -5.23 9.14 -4.35
C TYR A 48 -4.65 10.43 -3.78
N TRP A 49 -3.78 11.10 -4.55
CA TRP A 49 -3.21 12.41 -4.19
C TRP A 49 -2.49 12.44 -2.84
N SER A 50 -1.97 11.30 -2.38
CA SER A 50 -1.30 11.16 -1.08
C SER A 50 0.06 11.82 -1.03
N GLN A 51 0.74 11.96 -2.17
CA GLN A 51 2.04 12.65 -2.31
C GLN A 51 3.09 12.24 -1.25
N GLN A 52 3.23 10.94 -1.01
CA GLN A 52 4.19 10.38 -0.08
C GLN A 52 5.61 10.54 -0.61
N GLU A 53 6.53 10.96 0.26
CA GLU A 53 7.96 11.09 -0.04
C GLU A 53 8.71 9.77 0.17
N GLU A 54 8.29 9.00 1.17
CA GLU A 54 8.79 7.65 1.46
C GLU A 54 8.07 6.60 0.62
N ASP A 55 8.74 5.47 0.38
CA ASP A 55 8.19 4.36 -0.41
C ASP A 55 6.97 3.76 0.33
N PRO A 56 5.74 3.91 -0.21
CA PRO A 56 4.55 3.42 0.45
C PRO A 56 4.46 1.89 0.44
N LEU A 57 5.26 1.20 -0.37
CA LEU A 57 5.18 -0.25 -0.52
C LEU A 57 5.61 -1.00 0.73
N GLU A 58 6.57 -0.46 1.52
CA GLU A 58 6.99 -1.14 2.74
C GLU A 58 5.82 -1.31 3.70
N SER A 59 5.01 -0.26 3.88
CA SER A 59 3.87 -0.35 4.78
C SER A 59 2.73 -1.19 4.22
N LEU A 60 2.50 -1.08 2.91
CA LEU A 60 1.46 -1.84 2.23
C LEU A 60 1.80 -3.34 2.11
N SER A 61 3.09 -3.71 2.13
CA SER A 61 3.54 -5.10 2.00
C SER A 61 3.11 -6.00 3.16
N ARG A 62 2.81 -5.42 4.33
CA ARG A 62 2.38 -6.14 5.52
C ARG A 62 0.97 -6.72 5.40
N TRP A 63 0.18 -6.25 4.44
CA TRP A 63 -1.15 -6.76 4.14
C TRP A 63 -1.07 -7.95 3.19
N SER A 64 -0.85 -9.15 3.71
CA SER A 64 -0.68 -10.36 2.88
C SER A 64 -1.91 -10.72 2.03
N ASN A 65 -3.10 -10.28 2.44
CA ASN A 65 -4.36 -10.48 1.74
C ASN A 65 -4.64 -9.45 0.64
N LEU A 66 -3.74 -8.47 0.45
CA LEU A 66 -3.93 -7.42 -0.53
C LEU A 66 -3.94 -8.02 -1.94
N THR A 67 -5.09 -7.94 -2.60
CA THR A 67 -5.33 -8.41 -3.97
C THR A 67 -5.33 -7.27 -4.97
N LYS A 68 -5.62 -6.04 -4.52
CA LYS A 68 -5.66 -4.84 -5.36
C LYS A 68 -4.92 -3.68 -4.72
N LEU A 69 -3.99 -3.10 -5.46
CA LEU A 69 -3.25 -1.90 -5.07
C LEU A 69 -3.35 -0.84 -6.18
N VAL A 70 -3.94 0.30 -5.85
CA VAL A 70 -4.06 1.45 -6.76
C VAL A 70 -3.38 2.66 -6.13
N LEU A 71 -2.38 3.18 -6.81
CA LEU A 71 -1.64 4.39 -6.43
C LEU A 71 -1.80 5.43 -7.55
N THR A 72 -2.61 6.46 -7.30
CA THR A 72 -2.79 7.59 -8.23
C THR A 72 -2.24 8.86 -7.60
N ARG A 73 -1.15 9.40 -8.16
CA ARG A 73 -0.44 10.57 -7.60
C ARG A 73 -0.15 10.41 -6.10
N ALA A 74 0.15 9.17 -5.70
CA ALA A 74 0.28 8.78 -4.30
C ALA A 74 1.72 8.87 -3.79
N TYR A 75 2.71 8.82 -4.68
CA TYR A 75 4.14 8.85 -4.37
C TYR A 75 4.84 9.91 -5.23
N VAL A 76 5.75 10.68 -4.64
CA VAL A 76 6.51 11.74 -5.34
C VAL A 76 8.00 11.41 -5.52
N GLY A 77 8.46 10.28 -4.99
CA GLY A 77 9.85 9.85 -5.17
C GLY A 77 10.11 9.21 -6.54
N VAL A 78 11.36 8.79 -6.72
CA VAL A 78 11.91 8.42 -8.04
C VAL A 78 11.85 6.93 -8.31
N GLN A 79 11.82 6.12 -7.26
CA GLN A 79 11.94 4.67 -7.33
C GLN A 79 10.95 3.99 -6.39
N LEU A 80 10.31 2.93 -6.85
CA LEU A 80 9.58 1.99 -6.00
C LEU A 80 10.30 0.64 -5.98
N VAL A 81 10.37 0.01 -4.82
CA VAL A 81 11.03 -1.29 -4.64
C VAL A 81 10.05 -2.35 -4.12
N PHE A 82 9.85 -3.40 -4.92
CA PHE A 82 9.08 -4.57 -4.54
C PHE A 82 10.05 -5.68 -4.10
N LEU A 83 10.15 -5.91 -2.79
CA LEU A 83 11.05 -6.91 -2.23
C LEU A 83 10.48 -8.34 -2.32
N GLN A 84 11.36 -9.32 -2.23
CA GLN A 84 11.02 -10.74 -2.23
C GLN A 84 9.99 -11.05 -1.13
N GLY A 85 8.94 -11.80 -1.48
CA GLY A 85 7.87 -12.18 -0.55
C GLY A 85 6.81 -11.10 -0.29
N TRP A 86 6.99 -9.89 -0.82
CA TRP A 86 5.95 -8.86 -0.71
C TRP A 86 4.77 -9.13 -1.64
N PHE A 87 3.58 -8.76 -1.18
CA PHE A 87 2.34 -8.81 -1.95
C PHE A 87 2.00 -10.20 -2.53
N PRO A 88 2.00 -11.28 -1.72
CA PRO A 88 1.84 -12.64 -2.22
C PRO A 88 0.48 -12.89 -2.89
N SER A 89 -0.56 -12.15 -2.51
CA SER A 89 -1.93 -12.30 -3.03
C SER A 89 -2.31 -11.23 -4.07
N LEU A 90 -1.40 -10.33 -4.43
CA LEU A 90 -1.71 -9.18 -5.28
C LEU A 90 -1.98 -9.62 -6.71
N LYS A 91 -3.15 -9.24 -7.22
CA LYS A 91 -3.65 -9.56 -8.57
C LYS A 91 -3.69 -8.33 -9.47
N GLU A 92 -3.98 -7.16 -8.91
CA GLU A 92 -4.08 -5.90 -9.65
C GLU A 92 -3.15 -4.84 -9.04
N LEU A 93 -2.22 -4.33 -9.85
CA LEU A 93 -1.37 -3.19 -9.53
C LEU A 93 -1.63 -2.06 -10.53
N SER A 94 -2.04 -0.89 -10.04
CA SER A 94 -2.22 0.31 -10.87
C SER A 94 -1.41 1.47 -10.32
N LEU A 95 -0.46 1.94 -11.13
CA LEU A 95 0.41 3.08 -10.82
C LEU A 95 0.08 4.20 -11.82
N ARG A 96 -0.44 5.34 -11.36
CA ARG A 96 -0.94 6.43 -12.21
C ARG A 96 -0.48 7.80 -11.72
N ASP A 97 -0.27 8.73 -12.64
CA ASP A 97 0.00 10.15 -12.35
C ASP A 97 1.17 10.40 -11.37
N MET A 98 2.25 9.63 -11.50
CA MET A 98 3.47 9.77 -10.71
C MET A 98 4.64 10.19 -11.62
N PRO A 99 4.73 11.48 -12.02
CA PRO A 99 5.64 11.92 -13.07
C PRO A 99 7.14 11.82 -12.71
N HIS A 100 7.47 11.73 -11.42
CA HIS A 100 8.86 11.58 -10.95
C HIS A 100 9.30 10.12 -10.82
N LEU A 101 8.36 9.18 -10.84
CA LEU A 101 8.66 7.76 -10.74
C LEU A 101 9.29 7.27 -12.05
N THR A 102 10.59 7.03 -12.04
CA THR A 102 11.35 6.60 -13.22
C THR A 102 11.84 5.16 -13.12
N GLN A 103 11.78 4.56 -11.92
CA GLN A 103 12.33 3.24 -11.66
C GLN A 103 11.36 2.37 -10.86
N LEU A 104 11.16 1.14 -11.35
CA LEU A 104 10.51 0.06 -10.62
C LEU A 104 11.52 -1.07 -10.45
N ASN A 105 11.93 -1.35 -9.22
CA ASN A 105 12.77 -2.50 -8.92
C ASN A 105 11.90 -3.63 -8.38
N ILE A 106 11.80 -4.73 -9.13
CA ILE A 106 10.94 -5.87 -8.82
C ILE A 106 11.84 -7.07 -8.54
N HIS A 107 11.98 -7.44 -7.27
CA HIS A 107 12.79 -8.59 -6.87
C HIS A 107 12.09 -9.90 -7.22
N GLN A 108 12.86 -10.94 -7.52
CA GLN A 108 12.32 -12.27 -7.80
C GLN A 108 11.49 -12.77 -6.61
N GLY A 109 10.31 -13.34 -6.91
CA GLY A 109 9.40 -13.87 -5.89
C GLY A 109 8.57 -12.80 -5.15
N THR A 110 8.49 -11.58 -5.68
CA THR A 110 7.48 -10.60 -5.27
C THR A 110 6.22 -10.69 -6.16
N MET A 111 5.07 -10.24 -5.67
CA MET A 111 3.83 -10.14 -6.45
C MET A 111 3.49 -11.41 -7.23
N THR A 112 3.65 -12.58 -6.63
CA THR A 112 3.59 -13.88 -7.32
C THR A 112 2.23 -14.22 -7.93
N SER A 113 1.18 -13.49 -7.54
CA SER A 113 -0.20 -13.68 -8.00
C SER A 113 -0.67 -12.62 -9.01
N LEU A 114 0.24 -11.75 -9.49
CA LEU A 114 -0.11 -10.61 -10.34
C LEU A 114 -0.61 -11.10 -11.71
N GLN A 115 -1.70 -10.50 -12.21
CA GLN A 115 -2.36 -10.87 -13.47
C GLN A 115 -2.14 -9.85 -14.58
#